data_AF-A0A957RH97-F1
#
_entry.id   AF-A0A957RH97-F1
#
_cell.length_a   1.000
_cell.length_b   1.000
_cell.length_c   1.000
_cell.angle_alpha   90.00
_cell.angle_beta   90.00
_cell.angle_gamma   90.00
#
_symmetry.space_group_name_H-M   'P 1'
#
loop_
_entity.id
_entity.type
_entity.pdbx_description
1 polymer ?
#
loop_
_entity_poly.entity_id
_entity_poly.type
_entity_poly.pdbx_seq_one_letter_code
_entity_poly.pdbx_strand_id
1 'polypeptide(L)'
;RMSMRFFTNTKSGEIVSRFNNDVVGAQNAITGTIPDILTNVITLVSTLIVMLSIEWRLALLSVAVLPLFLLPARRVGLVLRKIRRQALDYNADMSSQITETLTVNGALLMKTFSR
;
A
#
# COMPACT_ATOMS: atom_id res chain seq x y z
N ARG A 1 -12.10 40.77 18.59
CA ARG A 1 -11.24 40.66 17.37
C ARG A 1 -10.14 39.66 17.71
N MET A 2 -10.24 38.43 17.22
CA MET A 2 -9.25 37.38 17.53
C MET A 2 -7.97 37.57 16.72
N SER A 3 -6.84 37.15 17.30
CA SER A 3 -5.50 37.46 16.81
C SER A 3 -5.09 36.66 15.57
N MET A 4 -4.26 37.29 14.73
CA MET A 4 -3.70 36.81 13.45
C MET A 4 -2.99 35.43 13.48
N ARG A 5 -2.85 34.83 14.67
CA ARG A 5 -2.26 33.49 14.85
C ARG A 5 -3.20 32.36 14.44
N PHE A 6 -4.49 32.65 14.27
CA PHE A 6 -5.48 31.70 13.72
C PHE A 6 -5.39 31.55 12.19
N PHE A 7 -4.85 32.55 11.49
CA PHE A 7 -4.73 32.56 10.02
C PHE A 7 -3.33 32.18 9.50
N THR A 8 -2.38 31.86 10.36
CA THR A 8 -1.00 31.44 9.99
C THR A 8 -0.90 29.91 9.74
N ASN A 9 -1.98 29.32 9.22
CA ASN A 9 -2.32 27.92 9.38
C ASN A 9 -1.63 26.98 8.37
N THR A 10 -0.33 26.71 8.54
CA THR A 10 0.38 25.60 7.86
C THR A 10 0.24 24.27 8.61
N LYS A 11 -0.72 24.12 9.54
CA LYS A 11 -0.90 22.87 10.32
C LYS A 11 -2.26 22.18 10.18
N SER A 12 -3.27 22.82 9.58
CA SER A 12 -4.61 22.20 9.45
C SER A 12 -4.78 21.32 8.20
N GLY A 13 -4.14 21.67 7.07
CA GLY A 13 -4.27 20.92 5.81
C GLY A 13 -3.60 19.54 5.85
N GLU A 14 -2.50 19.38 6.59
CA GLU A 14 -1.80 18.09 6.76
C GLU A 14 -2.58 17.14 7.67
N ILE A 15 -3.23 17.66 8.72
CA ILE A 15 -4.11 16.88 9.60
C ILE A 15 -5.33 16.41 8.82
N VAL A 16 -5.98 17.29 8.06
CA VAL A 16 -7.14 16.93 7.21
C VAL A 16 -6.74 15.94 6.10
N SER A 17 -5.56 16.09 5.50
CA SER A 17 -5.06 15.18 4.45
C SER A 17 -4.73 13.79 4.99
N ARG A 18 -4.01 13.70 6.11
CA ARG A 18 -3.72 12.42 6.78
C ARG A 18 -5.00 11.77 7.30
N PHE A 19 -5.89 12.56 7.92
CA PHE A 19 -7.18 12.09 8.38
C PHE A 19 -8.04 11.54 7.24
N ASN A 20 -8.13 12.22 6.10
CA ASN A 20 -8.86 11.69 4.94
C ASN A 20 -8.23 10.41 4.37
N ASN A 21 -6.90 10.37 4.21
CA ASN A 21 -6.23 9.19 3.67
C ASN A 21 -6.34 7.98 4.60
N ASP A 22 -6.22 8.18 5.91
CA ASP A 22 -6.32 7.12 6.91
C ASP A 22 -7.77 6.63 7.04
N VAL A 23 -8.76 7.53 7.02
CA VAL A 23 -10.18 7.18 7.06
C VAL A 23 -10.61 6.43 5.81
N VAL A 24 -10.19 6.87 4.62
CA VAL A 24 -10.49 6.17 3.36
C VAL A 24 -9.81 4.79 3.34
N GLY A 25 -8.56 4.69 3.81
CA GLY A 25 -7.88 3.41 3.94
C GLY A 25 -8.58 2.45 4.89
N ALA A 26 -8.99 2.94 6.06
CA ALA A 26 -9.72 2.15 7.06
C ALA A 26 -11.12 1.76 6.57
N GLN A 27 -11.83 2.67 5.90
CA GLN A 27 -13.12 2.39 5.27
C GLN A 27 -12.99 1.28 4.24
N ASN A 28 -12.03 1.37 3.31
CA ASN A 28 -11.78 0.34 2.29
C ASN A 28 -11.43 -1.03 2.90
N ALA A 29 -10.72 -1.03 4.03
CA ALA A 29 -10.43 -2.27 4.75
C ALA A 29 -11.72 -2.91 5.31
N ILE A 30 -12.60 -2.11 5.91
CA ILE A 30 -13.84 -2.58 6.54
C ILE A 30 -14.91 -2.95 5.50
N THR A 31 -15.04 -2.18 4.44
CA THR A 31 -16.13 -2.34 3.46
C THR A 31 -15.77 -3.24 2.28
N GLY A 32 -14.48 -3.50 2.04
CA GLY A 32 -14.02 -4.35 0.94
C GLY A 32 -13.10 -5.46 1.43
N THR A 33 -11.88 -5.10 1.82
CA THR A 33 -10.78 -6.07 2.01
C THR A 33 -11.12 -7.16 3.02
N ILE A 34 -11.66 -6.81 4.20
CA ILE A 34 -12.00 -7.78 5.25
C ILE A 34 -13.19 -8.67 4.83
N PRO A 35 -14.34 -8.11 4.38
CA PRO A 35 -15.44 -8.91 3.84
C PRO A 35 -15.02 -9.85 2.70
N ASP A 36 -14.17 -9.38 1.78
CA ASP A 36 -13.68 -10.18 0.66
C ASP A 36 -12.84 -11.36 1.13
N ILE A 37 -11.93 -11.13 2.10
CA ILE A 37 -11.13 -12.21 2.70
C ILE A 37 -12.06 -13.24 3.35
N LEU A 38 -13.04 -12.80 4.15
CA LEU A 38 -13.99 -13.70 4.81
C LEU A 38 -14.80 -14.50 3.79
N THR A 39 -15.35 -13.84 2.78
CA THR A 39 -16.13 -14.47 1.70
C THR A 39 -15.28 -15.50 0.98
N ASN A 40 -14.07 -15.14 0.56
CA ASN A 40 -13.16 -16.05 -0.13
C ASN A 40 -12.78 -17.27 0.73
N VAL A 41 -12.57 -17.09 2.04
CA VAL A 41 -12.29 -18.21 2.96
C VAL A 41 -13.50 -19.13 3.08
N ILE A 42 -14.70 -18.57 3.28
CA ILE A 42 -15.94 -19.36 3.38
C ILE A 42 -16.20 -20.11 2.08
N THR A 43 -16.09 -19.45 0.93
CA THR A 43 -16.22 -20.06 -0.40
C THR A 43 -15.21 -21.18 -0.59
N LEU A 44 -13.93 -20.95 -0.24
CA LEU A 44 -12.88 -21.96 -0.37
C LEU A 44 -13.20 -23.20 0.49
N VAL A 45 -13.53 -23.01 1.76
CA VAL A 45 -13.79 -24.11 2.71
C VAL A 45 -15.05 -24.88 2.30
N SER A 46 -16.15 -24.20 2.01
CA SER A 46 -17.40 -24.83 1.57
C SER A 46 -17.21 -25.62 0.28
N THR A 47 -16.51 -25.04 -0.71
CA THR A 47 -16.20 -25.71 -1.98
C THR A 47 -15.37 -26.97 -1.74
N LEU A 48 -14.34 -26.89 -0.90
CA LEU A 48 -13.48 -28.03 -0.58
C LEU A 48 -14.27 -29.17 0.09
N ILE A 49 -15.15 -28.83 1.04
CA ILE A 49 -16.04 -29.80 1.71
C ILE A 49 -16.93 -30.50 0.69
N VAL A 50 -17.56 -29.75 -0.21
CA VAL A 50 -18.43 -30.30 -1.26
C VAL A 50 -17.63 -31.22 -2.19
N MET A 51 -16.47 -30.77 -2.67
CA MET A 51 -15.61 -31.57 -3.55
C MET A 51 -15.17 -32.88 -2.90
N LEU A 52 -14.74 -32.84 -1.63
CA LEU A 52 -14.31 -34.02 -0.87
C LEU A 52 -15.48 -34.97 -0.59
N SER A 53 -16.70 -34.45 -0.43
CA SER A 53 -17.91 -35.25 -0.19
C SER A 53 -18.38 -35.99 -1.44
N ILE A 54 -18.16 -35.42 -2.63
CA ILE A 54 -18.54 -36.04 -3.91
C ILE A 54 -17.50 -37.08 -4.34
N GLU A 55 -16.25 -36.65 -4.54
CA GLU A 55 -15.16 -37.58 -4.83
C GLU A 55 -13.80 -37.06 -4.38
N TRP A 56 -13.31 -37.63 -3.28
CA TRP A 56 -12.08 -37.24 -2.60
C TRP A 56 -10.83 -37.46 -3.46
N ARG A 57 -10.84 -38.45 -4.37
CA ARG A 57 -9.69 -38.73 -5.26
C ARG A 57 -9.43 -37.58 -6.24
N LEU A 58 -10.48 -37.08 -6.90
CA LEU A 58 -10.38 -35.97 -7.84
C LEU A 58 -10.07 -34.64 -7.13
N ALA A 59 -10.61 -34.46 -5.92
CA ALA A 59 -10.32 -33.30 -5.09
C ALA A 59 -8.83 -33.24 -4.70
N LEU A 60 -8.24 -34.34 -4.24
CA LEU A 60 -6.81 -34.42 -3.93
C LEU A 60 -5.93 -34.14 -5.15
N LEU A 61 -6.29 -34.68 -6.32
CA LEU A 61 -5.57 -34.42 -7.56
C LEU A 61 -5.60 -32.94 -7.94
N SER A 62 -6.74 -32.28 -7.76
CA SER A 62 -6.89 -30.83 -7.97
C SER A 62 -6.04 -30.01 -7.00
N VAL A 63 -6.02 -30.38 -5.71
CA VAL A 63 -5.21 -29.71 -4.69
C VAL A 63 -3.71 -29.90 -4.97
N ALA A 64 -3.30 -31.06 -5.48
CA ALA A 64 -1.90 -31.32 -5.84
C ALA A 64 -1.37 -30.41 -6.95
N VAL A 65 -2.26 -29.82 -7.77
CA VAL A 65 -1.89 -28.84 -8.80
C VAL A 65 -1.62 -27.45 -8.22
N LEU A 66 -2.21 -27.09 -7.08
CA LEU A 66 -2.00 -25.79 -6.42
C LEU A 66 -0.53 -25.40 -6.19
N PRO A 67 0.37 -26.25 -5.65
CA PRO A 67 1.77 -25.88 -5.45
C PRO A 67 2.48 -25.49 -6.75
N LEU A 68 2.09 -26.08 -7.88
CA LEU A 68 2.65 -25.75 -9.19
C LEU A 68 2.41 -24.28 -9.56
N PHE A 69 1.27 -23.72 -9.13
CA PHE A 69 0.91 -22.31 -9.33
C PHE A 69 1.38 -21.40 -8.18
N LEU A 70 1.31 -21.87 -6.93
CA LEU A 70 1.66 -21.08 -5.76
C LEU A 70 3.17 -20.80 -5.66
N LEU A 71 4.03 -21.74 -6.06
CA LEU A 71 5.48 -21.56 -6.02
C LEU A 71 5.96 -20.38 -6.89
N PRO A 72 5.66 -20.31 -8.20
CA PRO A 72 6.04 -19.17 -9.03
C PRO A 72 5.35 -17.89 -8.57
N ALA A 73 4.06 -17.93 -8.21
CA ALA A 73 3.33 -16.76 -7.71
C ALA A 73 4.00 -16.16 -6.45
N ARG A 74 4.43 -17.01 -5.50
CA ARG A 74 5.16 -16.57 -4.31
C ARG A 74 6.49 -15.92 -4.66
N ARG A 75 7.25 -16.49 -5.61
CA ARG A 75 8.51 -15.88 -6.06
C ARG A 75 8.27 -14.50 -6.68
N VAL A 76 7.29 -14.37 -7.55
CA VAL A 76 6.91 -13.10 -8.17
C VAL A 76 6.48 -12.08 -7.11
N GLY A 77 5.66 -12.49 -6.14
CA GLY A 77 5.22 -11.62 -5.05
C GLY A 77 6.37 -11.05 -4.21
N LEU A 78 7.39 -11.87 -3.91
CA LEU A 78 8.59 -11.42 -3.19
C LEU A 78 9.39 -10.41 -4.01
N VAL A 79 9.54 -10.63 -5.32
CA VAL A 79 10.21 -9.70 -6.23
C VAL A 79 9.45 -8.38 -6.32
N LEU A 80 8.12 -8.43 -6.50
CA LEU A 80 7.28 -7.24 -6.52
C LEU A 80 7.39 -6.43 -5.23
N ARG A 81 7.43 -7.10 -4.07
CA ARG A 81 7.61 -6.42 -2.78
C ARG A 81 8.94 -5.67 -2.72
N LYS A 82 10.02 -6.28 -3.23
CA LYS A 82 11.34 -5.62 -3.31
C LYS A 82 11.31 -4.40 -4.24
N ILE A 83 10.73 -4.56 -5.44
CA ILE A 83 10.61 -3.46 -6.43
C ILE A 83 9.77 -2.32 -5.87
N ARG A 84 8.62 -2.61 -5.23
CA ARG A 84 7.79 -1.57 -4.60
C ARG A 84 8.53 -0.84 -3.50
N ARG A 85 9.36 -1.54 -2.71
CA ARG A 85 10.16 -0.89 -1.67
C ARG A 85 11.20 0.06 -2.29
N GLN A 86 11.92 -0.40 -3.30
CA GLN A 86 12.88 0.44 -4.03
C GLN A 86 12.19 1.66 -4.65
N ALA A 87 11.00 1.49 -5.24
CA ALA A 87 10.23 2.60 -5.79
C ALA A 87 9.84 3.63 -4.71
N LEU A 88 9.48 3.18 -3.51
CA LEU A 88 9.19 4.08 -2.38
C LEU A 88 10.44 4.83 -1.93
N ASP A 89 11.58 4.15 -1.83
CA ASP A 89 12.85 4.77 -1.42
C ASP A 89 13.30 5.82 -2.47
N TYR A 90 13.24 5.51 -3.77
CA TYR A 90 13.55 6.47 -4.84
C TYR A 90 12.59 7.68 -4.87
N ASN A 91 11.30 7.48 -4.60
CA ASN A 91 10.35 8.60 -4.50
C ASN A 91 10.67 9.51 -3.32
N ALA A 92 11.13 8.94 -2.20
CA ALA A 92 11.54 9.71 -1.02
C ALA A 92 12.80 10.54 -1.33
N ASP A 93 13.82 9.95 -1.96
CA ASP A 93 15.05 10.64 -2.33
C ASP A 93 14.80 11.81 -3.29
N MET A 94 13.97 11.59 -4.32
CA MET A 94 13.59 12.63 -5.26
C MET A 94 12.84 13.78 -4.57
N SER A 95 11.90 13.44 -3.69
CA SER A 95 11.16 14.43 -2.91
C SER A 95 12.07 15.24 -1.98
N SER A 96 13.10 14.60 -1.41
CA SER A 96 14.10 15.26 -0.57
C SER A 96 14.96 16.26 -1.37
N GLN A 97 15.48 15.86 -2.53
CA GLN A 97 16.31 16.73 -3.37
C GLN A 97 15.55 17.96 -3.87
N ILE A 98 14.28 17.78 -4.27
CA ILE A 98 13.40 18.89 -4.66
C ILE A 98 13.21 19.84 -3.47
N THR A 99 12.96 19.30 -2.28
CA THR A 99 12.76 20.11 -1.07
C THR A 99 14.03 20.89 -0.71
N GLU A 100 15.20 20.25 -0.72
CA GLU A 100 16.48 20.88 -0.40
C GLU A 100 16.81 22.02 -1.38
N THR A 101 16.64 21.80 -2.68
CA THR A 101 16.87 22.81 -3.73
C THR A 101 15.90 23.99 -3.62
N LEU A 102 14.64 23.74 -3.26
CA LEU A 102 13.61 24.78 -3.15
C LEU A 102 13.61 25.51 -1.80
N THR A 103 14.31 25.00 -0.78
CA THR A 103 14.47 25.71 0.50
C THR A 103 15.47 26.87 0.41
N VAL A 104 15.25 27.90 1.23
CA VAL A 104 15.98 29.18 1.21
C VAL A 104 17.49 29.00 1.28
N ASN A 105 18.00 28.02 2.04
CA ASN A 105 19.43 27.73 2.15
C ASN A 105 20.01 27.08 0.88
N GLY A 106 19.27 26.18 0.22
CA GLY A 106 19.70 25.55 -1.04
C GLY A 106 19.69 26.52 -2.23
N ALA A 107 18.65 27.36 -2.32
CA ALA A 107 18.57 28.41 -3.34
C ALA A 107 19.66 29.50 -3.17
N LEU A 108 20.01 29.85 -1.92
CA LEU A 108 21.12 30.77 -1.61
C LEU A 108 22.49 30.16 -1.96
N LEU A 109 22.71 28.88 -1.64
CA LEU A 109 23.94 28.14 -1.98
C LEU A 109 24.15 28.04 -3.49
N MET A 110 23.10 27.72 -4.26
CA MET A 110 23.19 27.70 -5.73
C MET A 110 23.54 29.08 -6.29
N LYS A 111 23.03 30.18 -5.71
CA LYS A 111 23.32 31.56 -6.13
C LYS A 111 24.73 32.02 -5.78
N THR A 112 25.33 31.53 -4.69
CA THR A 112 26.70 31.90 -4.29
C THR A 112 27.77 31.13 -5.04
N PHE A 113 27.47 29.91 -5.50
CA PHE A 113 28.41 29.09 -6.30
C PHE A 113 28.20 29.17 -7.83
N SER A 114 27.06 29.68 -8.32
CA SER A 114 26.79 29.90 -9.75
C SER A 114 27.38 31.23 -10.29
N ARG A 115 28.61 31.60 -9.89
CA ARG A 115 29.41 32.60 -10.62
C ARG A 115 30.26 31.93 -11.68
#